data_AF-A0A7S2HVQ4-F1
#
_entry.id   AF-A0A7S2HVQ4-F1
#
_cell.length_a   1.000
_cell.length_b   1.000
_cell.length_c   1.000
_cell.angle_alpha   90.00
_cell.angle_beta   90.00
_cell.angle_gamma   90.00
#
_symmetry.space_group_name_H-M   'P 1'
#
loop_
_entity.id
_entity.type
_entity.pdbx_description
1 polymer ?
#
loop_
_entity_poly.entity_id
_entity_poly.type
_entity_poly.pdbx_seq_one_letter_code
_entity_poly.pdbx_strand_id
1 'polypeptide(L)'
;TVYRALFEEIDNVERENYRNEAARDAPILSMAPLFGNASSGAEVVSNFYRHWCSFTSACSFAEADLYRWSDGENRFTRRAIEKENSRARSKAKTKFQEEVRDLAKFLKKRDPRVATIREEARVREEAERLRKAEEKKRKAEEFRKQKEEWKQQKE
;
A
#
# COMPACT_ATOMS: atom_id res chain seq x y z
N THR A 1 4.34 2.85 -20.96
CA THR A 1 2.99 3.46 -20.96
C THR A 1 3.08 4.79 -20.24
N VAL A 2 2.13 5.70 -20.45
CA VAL A 2 2.11 7.02 -19.78
C VAL A 2 2.13 6.87 -18.25
N TYR A 3 1.33 5.95 -17.70
CA TYR A 3 1.30 5.70 -16.25
C TYR A 3 2.60 5.11 -15.69
N ARG A 4 3.28 4.24 -16.45
CA ARG A 4 4.60 3.72 -16.03
C ARG A 4 5.58 4.86 -15.83
N ALA A 5 5.73 5.72 -16.84
CA ALA A 5 6.65 6.84 -16.80
C ALA A 5 6.31 7.80 -15.66
N LEU A 6 5.02 8.06 -15.41
CA LEU A 6 4.58 8.91 -14.30
C LEU A 6 5.00 8.36 -12.93
N PHE A 7 4.79 7.07 -12.64
CA PHE A 7 5.18 6.50 -11.35
C PHE A 7 6.70 6.38 -11.20
N GLU A 8 7.42 6.10 -12.28
CA GLU A 8 8.88 6.13 -12.30
C GLU A 8 9.40 7.55 -12.01
N GLU A 9 8.76 8.58 -12.57
CA GLU A 9 9.11 9.97 -12.30
C GLU A 9 8.84 10.37 -10.86
N ILE A 10 7.68 9.98 -10.30
CA ILE A 10 7.38 10.22 -8.89
C ILE A 10 8.45 9.54 -8.01
N ASP A 11 8.82 8.28 -8.29
CA ASP A 11 9.88 7.58 -7.54
C ASP A 11 11.25 8.25 -7.67
N ASN A 12 11.60 8.78 -8.85
CA ASN A 12 12.84 9.54 -9.04
C ASN A 12 12.88 10.78 -8.16
N VAL A 13 11.83 11.60 -8.22
CA VAL A 13 11.71 12.83 -7.44
C VAL A 13 11.73 12.52 -5.94
N GLU A 14 11.03 11.48 -5.50
CA GLU A 14 11.00 11.07 -4.09
C GLU A 14 12.38 10.64 -3.57
N ARG A 15 13.13 9.87 -4.38
CA ARG A 15 14.48 9.42 -4.01
C ARG A 15 15.48 10.56 -4.01
N GLU A 16 15.37 11.50 -4.95
CA GLU A 16 16.20 12.70 -4.99
C GLU A 16 15.95 13.59 -3.77
N ASN A 17 14.68 13.85 -3.46
CA ASN A 17 14.30 14.59 -2.26
C ASN A 17 14.80 13.91 -0.98
N TYR A 18 14.63 12.60 -0.87
CA TYR A 18 15.16 11.84 0.25
C TYR A 18 16.68 11.98 0.34
N ARG A 19 17.41 11.84 -0.76
CA ARG A 19 18.87 11.98 -0.79
C ARG A 19 19.34 13.38 -0.37
N ASN A 20 18.61 14.42 -0.76
CA ASN A 20 18.97 15.81 -0.49
C ASN A 20 18.68 16.20 0.97
N GLU A 21 17.62 15.65 1.57
CA GLU A 21 17.19 16.00 2.93
C GLU A 21 17.68 15.02 4.01
N ALA A 22 18.07 13.80 3.63
CA ALA A 22 18.49 12.79 4.59
C ALA A 22 19.88 13.07 5.18
N ALA A 23 20.10 12.59 6.40
CA ALA A 23 21.41 12.61 7.04
C ALA A 23 22.43 11.79 6.23
N ARG A 24 23.72 12.12 6.35
CA ARG A 24 24.81 11.45 5.59
C ARG A 24 24.82 9.92 5.71
N ASP A 25 24.43 9.40 6.87
CA ASP A 25 24.42 7.96 7.16
C ASP A 25 23.02 7.33 7.09
N ALA A 26 22.02 8.08 6.59
CA ALA A 26 20.68 7.55 6.43
C ALA A 26 20.65 6.42 5.36
N PRO A 27 19.82 5.38 5.56
CA PRO A 27 19.71 4.29 4.58
C PRO A 27 19.14 4.81 3.26
N ILE A 28 19.63 4.28 2.14
CA ILE A 28 19.10 4.64 0.82
C ILE A 28 17.63 4.22 0.74
N LEU A 29 16.76 5.13 0.30
CA LEU A 29 15.36 4.82 0.04
C LEU A 29 15.28 3.74 -1.04
N SER A 30 14.61 2.62 -0.72
CA SER A 30 14.45 1.52 -1.66
C SER A 30 13.62 1.95 -2.86
N MET A 31 13.93 1.38 -4.03
CA MET A 31 13.19 1.68 -5.26
C MET A 31 11.73 1.25 -5.13
N ALA A 32 10.81 2.08 -5.60
CA ALA A 32 9.42 1.69 -5.70
C ALA A 32 9.26 0.46 -6.63
N PRO A 33 8.28 -0.42 -6.38
CA PRO A 33 8.00 -1.52 -7.28
C PRO A 33 7.59 -1.01 -8.66
N LEU A 34 8.05 -1.69 -9.71
CA LEU A 34 7.77 -1.34 -11.09
C LEU A 34 6.31 -1.62 -11.48
N PHE A 35 5.75 -0.79 -12.37
CA PHE A 35 4.40 -1.00 -12.93
C PHE A 35 4.26 -2.31 -13.73
N GLY A 36 5.38 -2.84 -14.23
CA GLY A 36 5.42 -4.01 -15.09
C GLY A 36 4.85 -3.74 -16.50
N ASN A 37 4.48 -4.81 -17.18
CA ASN A 37 3.94 -4.88 -18.53
C ASN A 37 2.65 -5.74 -18.56
N ALA A 38 2.09 -5.96 -19.75
CA ALA A 38 0.86 -6.73 -19.93
C ALA A 38 0.98 -8.20 -19.48
N SER A 39 2.19 -8.78 -19.52
CA SER A 39 2.49 -10.17 -19.16
C SER A 39 3.03 -10.33 -17.73
N SER A 40 3.01 -9.26 -16.93
CA SER A 40 3.55 -9.30 -15.57
C SER A 40 2.67 -10.13 -14.65
N GLY A 41 3.30 -11.03 -13.90
CA GLY A 41 2.60 -11.93 -12.99
C GLY A 41 1.91 -11.23 -11.82
N ALA A 42 1.06 -11.99 -11.14
CA ALA A 42 0.22 -11.50 -10.05
C ALA A 42 0.99 -10.81 -8.93
N GLU A 43 2.18 -11.32 -8.59
CA GLU A 43 3.02 -10.78 -7.52
C GLU A 43 3.53 -9.38 -7.85
N VAL A 44 4.05 -9.15 -9.06
CA VAL A 44 4.57 -7.84 -9.50
C VAL A 44 3.45 -6.80 -9.45
N VAL A 45 2.28 -7.14 -10.02
CA VAL A 45 1.11 -6.25 -10.04
C VAL A 45 0.60 -5.97 -8.63
N SER A 46 0.56 -6.99 -7.76
CA SER A 46 0.14 -6.85 -6.37
C SER A 46 1.11 -5.97 -5.58
N ASN A 47 2.42 -6.17 -5.71
CA ASN A 47 3.44 -5.38 -5.01
C ASN A 47 3.40 -3.91 -5.44
N PHE A 48 3.25 -3.66 -6.75
CA PHE A 48 3.03 -2.32 -7.29
C PHE A 48 1.84 -1.62 -6.61
N TYR A 49 0.64 -2.21 -6.71
CA TYR A 49 -0.54 -1.57 -6.14
C TYR A 49 -0.55 -1.54 -4.62
N ARG A 50 0.16 -2.45 -3.94
CA ARG A 50 0.33 -2.39 -2.49
C ARG A 50 1.11 -1.14 -2.11
N HIS A 51 2.29 -0.93 -2.71
CA HIS A 51 3.14 0.22 -2.44
C HIS A 51 2.44 1.55 -2.76
N TRP A 52 1.90 1.69 -3.97
CA TRP A 52 1.34 2.96 -4.45
C TRP A 52 -0.01 3.33 -3.82
N CYS A 53 -0.84 2.35 -3.45
CA CYS A 53 -2.07 2.64 -2.69
C CYS A 53 -1.80 3.06 -1.23
N SER A 54 -0.63 2.71 -0.69
CA SER A 54 -0.16 3.14 0.64
C SER A 54 0.99 4.14 0.55
N PHE A 55 1.10 4.87 -0.57
CA PHE A 55 2.23 5.75 -0.85
C PHE A 55 2.43 6.81 0.24
N THR A 56 3.68 7.07 0.61
CA THR A 56 4.06 8.14 1.54
C THR A 56 5.26 8.88 0.96
N SER A 57 5.13 10.20 0.86
CA SER A 57 6.21 11.05 0.37
C SER A 57 7.26 11.34 1.45
N ALA A 58 8.53 11.27 1.07
CA ALA A 58 9.69 11.71 1.84
C ALA A 58 9.95 13.22 1.75
N CYS A 59 9.31 13.94 0.82
CA CYS A 59 9.49 15.38 0.64
C CYS A 59 9.10 16.17 1.90
N SER A 60 9.87 17.22 2.22
CA SER A 60 9.59 18.18 3.29
C SER A 60 8.42 19.13 2.99
N PHE A 61 8.14 19.37 1.70
CA PHE A 61 7.19 20.40 1.24
C PHE A 61 7.53 21.81 1.73
N ALA A 62 8.83 22.13 1.90
CA ALA A 62 9.28 23.45 2.38
C ALA A 62 8.80 24.63 1.51
N GLU A 63 8.51 24.39 0.23
CA GLU A 63 7.92 25.37 -0.69
C GLU A 63 6.49 25.81 -0.31
N ALA A 64 5.81 25.05 0.56
CA ALA A 64 4.48 25.39 1.06
C ALA A 64 4.50 26.36 2.25
N ASP A 65 5.67 26.79 2.71
CA ASP A 65 5.82 27.76 3.79
C ASP A 65 5.18 29.11 3.42
N LEU A 66 4.26 29.59 4.27
CA LEU A 66 3.49 30.82 4.02
C LEU A 66 4.22 32.08 4.46
N TYR A 67 5.09 31.96 5.47
CA TYR A 67 5.78 33.08 6.10
C TYR A 67 7.27 32.78 6.22
N ARG A 68 8.13 33.80 6.15
CA ARG A 68 9.56 33.60 6.40
C ARG A 68 9.81 33.63 7.91
N TRP A 69 10.73 32.80 8.39
CA TRP A 69 11.12 32.80 9.80
C TRP A 69 11.62 34.18 10.29
N SER A 70 12.25 34.95 9.40
CA SER A 70 12.75 36.31 9.66
C SER A 70 11.64 37.31 10.00
N ASP A 71 10.40 37.06 9.60
CA ASP A 71 9.28 37.99 9.76
C ASP A 71 8.80 38.05 11.23
N GLY A 72 9.24 37.09 12.05
CA GLY A 72 8.98 37.09 13.48
C GLY A 72 9.90 38.04 14.24
N GLU A 73 9.33 39.11 14.79
CA GLU A 73 10.03 40.09 15.62
C GLU A 73 10.54 39.51 16.95
N ASN A 74 9.78 38.60 17.55
CA ASN A 74 10.11 37.96 18.83
C ASN A 74 9.95 36.43 18.78
N ARG A 75 10.42 35.73 19.82
CA ARG A 75 10.38 34.26 19.91
C ARG A 75 8.96 33.70 19.80
N PHE A 76 7.96 34.39 20.33
CA PHE A 76 6.57 33.94 20.29
C PHE A 76 6.02 34.00 18.86
N THR A 77 6.26 35.11 18.15
CA THR A 77 5.87 35.26 16.74
C THR A 77 6.56 34.24 15.84
N ARG A 78 7.86 34.01 16.03
CA ARG A 78 8.60 32.98 15.27
C ARG A 78 8.04 31.56 15.48
N ARG A 79 7.65 31.22 16.71
CA ARG A 79 6.98 29.94 17.00
C ARG A 79 5.60 29.84 16.37
N ALA A 80 4.85 30.95 16.31
CA ALA A 80 3.57 30.99 15.61
C ALA A 80 3.75 30.79 14.10
N ILE A 81 4.77 31.41 13.50
CA ILE A 81 5.16 31.21 12.10
C ILE A 81 5.51 29.75 11.83
N GLU A 82 6.39 29.13 12.63
CA GLU A 82 6.75 27.70 12.47
C GLU A 82 5.51 26.79 12.54
N LYS A 83 4.60 27.08 13.47
CA LYS A 83 3.37 26.31 13.62
C LYS A 83 2.49 26.42 12.39
N GLU A 84 2.35 27.61 11.82
CA GLU A 84 1.53 27.85 10.64
C GLU A 84 2.16 27.28 9.38
N ASN A 85 3.48 27.43 9.20
CA ASN A 85 4.22 26.78 8.12
C ASN A 85 4.13 25.25 8.22
N SER A 86 4.34 24.67 9.41
CA SER A 86 4.21 23.23 9.63
C SER A 86 2.80 22.70 9.27
N ARG A 87 1.75 23.47 9.55
CA ARG A 87 0.39 23.16 9.11
C ARG A 87 0.24 23.23 7.59
N ALA A 88 0.78 24.26 6.95
CA ALA A 88 0.76 24.41 5.50
C ALA A 88 1.50 23.27 4.79
N ARG A 89 2.71 22.93 5.25
CA ARG A 89 3.48 21.77 4.78
C ARG A 89 2.72 20.46 4.96
N SER A 90 2.14 20.23 6.14
CA SER A 90 1.34 19.03 6.41
C SER A 90 0.14 18.92 5.48
N LYS A 91 -0.56 20.03 5.22
CA LYS A 91 -1.70 20.05 4.30
C LYS A 91 -1.29 19.76 2.85
N ALA A 92 -0.20 20.37 2.39
CA ALA A 92 0.35 20.11 1.05
C ALA A 92 0.76 18.65 0.90
N LYS A 93 1.46 18.11 1.90
CA LYS A 93 1.89 16.70 1.95
C LYS A 93 0.70 15.74 1.92
N THR A 94 -0.32 15.95 2.74
CA THR A 94 -1.52 15.12 2.76
C THR A 94 -2.22 15.14 1.40
N LYS A 95 -2.40 16.33 0.81
CA LYS A 95 -3.05 16.47 -0.50
C LYS A 95 -2.30 15.69 -1.59
N PHE A 96 -0.99 15.88 -1.71
CA PHE A 96 -0.18 15.17 -2.69
C PHE A 96 -0.25 13.64 -2.51
N GLN A 97 -0.11 13.17 -1.26
CA GLN A 97 -0.20 11.74 -0.97
C GLN A 97 -1.58 11.16 -1.33
N GLU A 98 -2.66 11.88 -1.03
CA GLU A 98 -4.02 11.47 -1.38
C GLU A 98 -4.20 11.40 -2.90
N GLU A 99 -3.73 12.39 -3.65
CA GLU A 99 -3.78 12.41 -5.12
C GLU A 99 -3.05 11.20 -5.74
N VAL A 100 -1.84 10.89 -5.28
CA VAL A 100 -1.09 9.72 -5.75
C VAL A 100 -1.81 8.41 -5.40
N ARG A 101 -2.31 8.29 -4.17
CA ARG A 101 -3.06 7.09 -3.73
C ARG A 101 -4.35 6.93 -4.51
N ASP A 102 -5.07 8.01 -4.79
CA ASP A 102 -6.33 7.98 -5.51
C ASP A 102 -6.13 7.67 -6.99
N LEU A 103 -5.06 8.18 -7.60
CA LEU A 103 -4.62 7.75 -8.92
C LEU A 103 -4.32 6.24 -8.94
N ALA A 104 -3.56 5.74 -7.97
CA ALA A 104 -3.23 4.31 -7.88
C ALA A 104 -4.50 3.44 -7.72
N LYS A 105 -5.45 3.84 -6.86
CA LYS A 105 -6.75 3.17 -6.70
C LYS A 105 -7.58 3.21 -7.97
N PHE A 106 -7.60 4.35 -8.66
CA PHE A 106 -8.32 4.52 -9.92
C PHE A 106 -7.78 3.57 -10.99
N LEU A 107 -6.46 3.49 -11.13
CA LEU A 107 -5.82 2.56 -12.06
C LEU A 107 -6.07 1.11 -11.66
N LYS A 108 -5.96 0.78 -10.37
CA LYS A 108 -6.24 -0.58 -9.86
C LYS A 108 -7.64 -1.06 -10.23
N LYS A 109 -8.64 -0.18 -10.21
CA LYS A 109 -10.03 -0.49 -10.59
C LYS A 109 -10.19 -0.77 -12.09
N ARG A 110 -9.34 -0.20 -12.94
CA ARG A 110 -9.43 -0.28 -14.41
C ARG A 110 -8.44 -1.25 -15.04
N ASP A 111 -7.44 -1.70 -14.30
CA ASP A 111 -6.40 -2.57 -14.82
C ASP A 111 -6.93 -4.00 -15.05
N PRO A 112 -6.96 -4.48 -16.31
CA PRO A 112 -7.41 -5.83 -16.63
C PRO A 112 -6.61 -6.92 -15.91
N ARG A 113 -5.32 -6.69 -15.64
CA ARG A 113 -4.45 -7.65 -14.94
C ARG A 113 -4.98 -7.88 -13.53
N VAL A 114 -5.40 -6.82 -12.84
CA VAL A 114 -5.97 -6.90 -11.49
C VAL A 114 -7.29 -7.66 -11.50
N ALA A 115 -8.12 -7.47 -12.53
CA ALA A 115 -9.36 -8.21 -12.68
C ALA A 115 -9.10 -9.73 -12.84
N THR A 116 -8.17 -10.11 -13.73
CA THR A 116 -7.77 -11.52 -13.90
C THR A 116 -7.22 -12.11 -12.60
N ILE A 117 -6.31 -11.42 -11.92
CA ILE A 117 -5.73 -11.88 -10.64
C ILE A 117 -6.81 -12.06 -9.58
N ARG A 118 -7.77 -11.13 -9.50
CA ARG A 118 -8.87 -11.21 -8.53
C ARG A 118 -9.77 -12.41 -8.81
N GLU A 119 -10.06 -12.68 -10.07
CA GLU A 119 -10.87 -13.84 -10.45
C GLU A 119 -10.15 -15.15 -10.15
N GLU A 120 -8.87 -15.28 -10.52
CA GLU A 120 -8.06 -16.44 -10.18
C GLU A 120 -7.94 -16.65 -8.66
N ALA A 121 -7.89 -15.58 -7.88
CA ALA A 121 -7.88 -15.65 -6.43
C ALA A 121 -9.23 -16.16 -5.88
N ARG A 122 -10.36 -15.67 -6.41
CA ARG A 122 -11.70 -16.15 -6.03
C ARG A 122 -11.90 -17.63 -6.34
N VAL A 123 -11.51 -18.07 -7.54
CA VAL A 123 -11.61 -19.49 -7.93
C VAL A 123 -10.78 -20.37 -7.02
N ARG A 124 -9.55 -19.94 -6.68
CA ARG A 124 -8.68 -20.66 -5.74
C ARG A 124 -9.28 -20.74 -4.33
N GLU A 125 -9.81 -19.64 -3.82
CA GLU A 125 -10.43 -19.58 -2.49
C GLU A 125 -11.69 -20.46 -2.42
N GLU A 126 -12.53 -20.45 -3.46
CA GLU A 126 -13.71 -21.31 -3.53
C GLU A 126 -13.34 -22.80 -3.58
N ALA A 127 -12.35 -23.16 -4.40
CA ALA A 127 -11.84 -24.53 -4.46
C ALA A 127 -11.27 -24.99 -3.11
N GLU A 128 -10.53 -24.13 -2.40
CA GLU A 128 -10.01 -24.42 -1.06
C GLU A 128 -11.16 -24.57 -0.04
N ARG A 129 -12.17 -23.71 -0.10
CA ARG A 129 -13.36 -23.77 0.77
C ARG A 129 -14.13 -25.07 0.57
N LEU A 130 -14.32 -25.52 -0.67
CA LEU A 130 -14.97 -26.80 -0.97
C LEU A 130 -14.15 -27.97 -0.44
N ARG A 131 -12.83 -27.99 -0.67
CA ARG A 131 -11.92 -29.02 -0.12
C ARG A 131 -12.00 -29.11 1.40
N LYS A 132 -11.96 -27.97 2.10
CA LYS A 132 -12.09 -27.92 3.56
C LYS A 132 -13.46 -28.40 4.04
N ALA A 133 -14.53 -28.09 3.30
CA ALA A 133 -15.87 -28.55 3.65
C ALA A 133 -16.03 -30.06 3.49
N GLU A 134 -15.49 -30.64 2.42
CA GLU A 134 -15.47 -32.10 2.20
C GLU A 134 -14.64 -32.81 3.26
N GLU A 135 -13.45 -32.30 3.57
CA GLU A 135 -12.61 -32.87 4.63
C GLU A 135 -13.31 -32.83 5.99
N LYS A 136 -13.99 -31.73 6.31
CA LYS A 136 -14.78 -31.61 7.55
C LYS A 136 -15.95 -32.59 7.58
N LYS A 137 -16.66 -32.79 6.45
CA LYS A 137 -17.73 -33.79 6.36
C LYS A 137 -17.19 -35.21 6.56
N ARG A 138 -16.08 -35.55 5.92
CA ARG A 138 -15.43 -36.87 6.05
C ARG A 138 -15.02 -37.14 7.51
N LYS A 139 -14.34 -36.19 8.15
CA LYS A 139 -13.96 -36.28 9.57
C LYS A 139 -15.18 -36.41 10.49
N ALA A 140 -16.27 -35.70 10.21
CA ALA A 140 -17.50 -35.81 10.99
C ALA A 140 -18.17 -37.17 10.84
N GLU A 141 -18.16 -37.76 9.64
CA GLU A 141 -18.68 -39.11 9.41
C GLU A 141 -17.82 -40.18 10.09
N GLU A 142 -16.49 -40.09 9.97
CA GLU A 142 -15.55 -40.97 10.67
C GLU A 142 -15.75 -40.91 12.19
N PHE A 143 -15.92 -39.71 12.75
CA PHE A 143 -16.19 -39.54 14.17
C PHE A 143 -17.55 -40.13 14.60
N ARG A 144 -18.58 -40.00 13.75
CA ARG A 144 -19.90 -40.61 14.00
C ARG A 144 -19.80 -42.14 14.02
N LYS A 145 -19.12 -42.73 13.04
CA LYS A 145 -18.90 -44.19 12.97
C LYS A 145 -18.14 -44.70 14.20
N GLN A 146 -17.03 -44.05 14.57
CA GLN A 146 -16.28 -44.39 15.78
C GLN A 146 -17.12 -44.30 17.06
N LYS A 147 -18.01 -43.30 17.15
CA LYS A 147 -18.92 -43.15 18.29
C LYS A 147 -19.98 -44.25 18.35
N GLU A 148 -20.48 -44.69 17.20
CA GLU A 148 -21.42 -45.80 17.07
C GLU A 148 -20.75 -47.13 17.45
N GLU A 149 -19.54 -47.40 16.94
CA GLU A 149 -18.73 -48.58 17.30
C GLU A 149 -18.41 -48.63 18.80
N TRP A 150 -18.01 -47.50 19.40
CA TRP A 150 -17.73 -47.42 20.83
C TRP A 150 -18.95 -47.72 21.70
N LYS A 151 -20.15 -47.34 21.26
CA LYS A 151 -21.40 -47.67 21.97
C LYS A 151 -21.69 -49.16 21.91
N GLN A 152 -21.53 -49.79 20.74
CA GLN A 152 -21.76 -51.23 20.56
C GLN A 152 -20.79 -52.10 21.36
N GLN A 153 -19.56 -51.64 21.62
CA GLN A 153 -18.61 -52.38 22.47
C GLN A 153 -18.91 -52.27 23.97
N LYS A 154 -19.75 -51.33 24.39
CA LYS A 154 -20.08 -51.10 25.81
C LYS A 154 -21.39 -51.73 26.24
N GLU A 155 -22.21 -52.17 25.30
CA GLU A 155 -23.49 -52.84 25.49
C GLU A 155 -23.29 -54.36 25.43
#